data_AF-A0A5E4CNF1-F1
#
_entry.id   AF-A0A5E4CNF1-F1
#
_cell.length_a   1.000
_cell.length_b   1.000
_cell.length_c   1.000
_cell.angle_alpha   90.00
_cell.angle_beta   90.00
_cell.angle_gamma   90.00
#
_symmetry.space_group_name_H-M   'P 1'
#
loop_
_entity.id
_entity.type
_entity.pdbx_description
1 polymer ?
#
loop_
_entity_poly.entity_id
_entity_poly.type
_entity_poly.pdbx_seq_one_letter_code
_entity_poly.pdbx_strand_id
1 'polypeptide(L)'
;MATEGPARRRIQVAEHPRLLKLKEIFNSKFGSIPKFYVRAPGRVNIIGEHIDYCGYSVLPMAVEQDMLIAVEPVKTHTLQLANTNPLYP
;
A
#
# COMPACT_ATOMS: atom_id res chain seq x y z
N MET A 1 20.75 13.56 6.67
CA MET A 1 19.68 12.61 6.28
C MET A 1 18.58 13.40 5.59
N ALA A 2 17.88 12.81 4.61
CA ALA A 2 16.72 13.46 4.01
C ALA A 2 15.60 13.63 5.04
N THR A 3 15.01 14.83 5.12
CA THR A 3 13.96 15.20 6.09
C THR A 3 12.56 15.22 5.48
N GLU A 4 12.43 14.85 4.21
CA GLU A 4 11.16 14.82 3.49
C GLU A 4 10.31 13.60 3.87
N GLY A 5 9.03 13.83 4.16
CA GLY A 5 8.06 12.76 4.38
C GLY A 5 7.41 12.26 3.08
N PRO A 6 6.79 11.07 3.06
CA PRO A 6 6.11 10.56 1.87
C PRO A 6 5.02 11.51 1.36
N ALA A 7 4.96 11.70 0.05
CA ALA A 7 4.00 12.59 -0.59
C ALA A 7 2.55 12.17 -0.34
N ARG A 8 1.66 13.16 -0.17
CA ARG A 8 0.20 12.96 -0.10
C ARG A 8 -0.45 13.47 -1.37
N ARG A 9 -1.00 12.55 -2.18
CA ARG A 9 -1.67 12.89 -3.43
C ARG A 9 -3.18 12.93 -3.25
N ARG A 10 -3.83 14.01 -3.71
CA ARG A 10 -5.28 14.07 -3.88
C ARG A 10 -5.65 13.47 -5.23
N ILE A 11 -6.65 12.61 -5.25
CA ILE A 11 -7.07 11.85 -6.44
C ILE A 11 -8.58 11.73 -6.47
N GLN A 12 -9.14 11.68 -7.67
CA GLN A 12 -10.54 11.33 -7.88
C GLN A 12 -10.64 9.81 -7.99
N VAL A 13 -11.23 9.16 -6.97
CA VAL A 13 -11.28 7.69 -6.90
C VAL A 13 -11.95 7.06 -8.14
N ALA A 14 -12.93 7.75 -8.73
CA ALA A 14 -13.65 7.29 -9.92
C ALA A 14 -12.74 7.14 -11.16
N GLU A 15 -11.66 7.92 -11.26
CA GLU A 15 -10.72 7.88 -12.40
C GLU A 15 -9.69 6.74 -12.27
N HIS A 16 -9.68 6.03 -11.13
CA HIS A 16 -8.71 4.98 -10.84
C HIS A 16 -9.43 3.65 -10.56
N PRO A 17 -9.57 2.76 -11.57
CA PRO A 17 -10.37 1.54 -11.45
C PRO A 17 -10.02 0.66 -10.25
N ARG A 18 -8.73 0.53 -9.91
CA ARG A 18 -8.28 -0.25 -8.76
C ARG A 18 -8.72 0.35 -7.42
N LEU A 19 -8.71 1.69 -7.29
CA LEU A 19 -9.17 2.38 -6.08
C LEU A 19 -10.68 2.34 -5.95
N LEU A 20 -11.41 2.50 -7.06
CA LEU A 20 -12.86 2.37 -7.09
C LEU A 20 -13.30 0.98 -6.64
N LYS A 21 -12.72 -0.07 -7.22
CA LYS A 21 -12.97 -1.46 -6.80
C LYS A 21 -12.64 -1.69 -5.31
N LEU A 22 -11.50 -1.16 -4.84
CA LEU A 22 -11.10 -1.30 -3.44
C LEU A 22 -12.05 -0.55 -2.50
N LYS A 23 -12.55 0.63 -2.89
CA LYS A 23 -13.57 1.39 -2.15
C LYS A 23 -14.85 0.57 -1.98
N GLU A 24 -15.33 -0.05 -3.05
CA GLU A 24 -16.56 -0.87 -3.04
C GLU A 24 -16.41 -2.11 -2.16
N ILE A 25 -15.30 -2.84 -2.29
CA ILE A 25 -15.01 -4.01 -1.46
C ILE A 25 -14.87 -3.60 0.01
N PHE A 26 -14.17 -2.50 0.30
CA PHE A 26 -14.00 -2.00 1.66
C PHE A 26 -15.35 -1.63 2.29
N ASN A 27 -16.21 -0.91 1.55
CA ASN A 27 -17.54 -0.56 2.03
C ASN A 27 -18.44 -1.77 2.27
N SER A 28 -18.37 -2.78 1.39
CA SER A 28 -19.08 -4.04 1.57
C SER A 28 -18.59 -4.82 2.82
N LYS A 29 -17.28 -4.79 3.08
CA LYS A 29 -16.65 -5.54 4.19
C LYS A 29 -16.82 -4.88 5.56
N PHE A 30 -16.72 -3.55 5.62
CA PHE A 30 -16.65 -2.80 6.87
C PHE A 30 -17.85 -1.87 7.11
N GLY A 31 -18.74 -1.71 6.13
CA GLY A 31 -19.95 -0.88 6.24
C GLY A 31 -19.71 0.63 6.19
N SER A 32 -18.50 1.06 5.82
CA SER A 32 -18.12 2.47 5.69
C SER A 32 -17.09 2.65 4.56
N ILE A 33 -16.94 3.88 4.08
CA ILE A 33 -15.96 4.21 3.04
C ILE A 33 -14.58 4.49 3.66
N PRO A 34 -13.48 4.11 3.00
CA PRO A 34 -12.14 4.36 3.53
C PRO A 34 -11.85 5.87 3.60
N LYS A 35 -11.19 6.28 4.69
CA LYS A 35 -10.82 7.68 4.93
C LYS A 35 -9.60 8.10 4.10
N PHE A 36 -8.68 7.18 3.87
CA PHE A 36 -7.52 7.40 2.99
C PHE A 36 -6.99 6.07 2.46
N TYR A 37 -6.06 6.17 1.51
CA TYR A 37 -5.35 5.05 0.93
C TYR A 37 -3.85 5.24 1.08
N VAL A 38 -3.12 4.13 1.17
CA VAL A 38 -1.66 4.12 1.17
C VAL A 38 -1.19 3.08 0.16
N ARG A 39 -0.12 3.39 -0.58
CA ARG A 39 0.54 2.41 -1.45
C ARG A 39 2.04 2.35 -1.19
N ALA A 40 2.61 1.16 -1.33
CA ALA A 40 4.04 0.92 -1.29
C ALA A 40 4.45 -0.03 -2.43
N PRO A 41 5.35 0.39 -3.34
CA PRO A 41 5.77 -0.45 -4.46
C PRO A 41 6.63 -1.62 -3.99
N GLY A 42 6.56 -2.72 -4.73
CA GLY A 42 7.62 -3.72 -4.72
C GLY A 42 8.89 -3.17 -5.36
N ARG A 43 9.93 -4.00 -5.41
CA ARG A 43 11.21 -3.62 -6.02
C ARG A 43 11.86 -4.81 -6.70
N VAL A 44 12.53 -4.54 -7.81
CA VAL A 44 13.51 -5.45 -8.41
C VAL A 44 14.89 -4.97 -7.98
N ASN A 45 15.79 -5.92 -7.74
CA ASN A 45 17.19 -5.59 -7.52
C ASN A 45 17.95 -5.87 -8.80
N ILE A 46 18.68 -4.88 -9.32
CA ILE A 46 19.38 -4.99 -10.60
C ILE A 46 20.71 -5.72 -10.40
N ILE A 47 21.43 -5.35 -9.34
CA ILE A 47 22.71 -5.95 -8.94
C ILE A 47 22.98 -5.73 -7.45
N GLY A 48 23.73 -6.66 -6.85
CA GLY A 48 24.05 -6.66 -5.42
C GLY A 48 23.08 -7.53 -4.63
N GLU A 49 22.90 -8.79 -5.03
CA GLU A 49 22.10 -9.75 -4.28
C GLU A 49 22.86 -10.23 -3.03
N HIS A 50 22.14 -10.39 -1.92
CA HIS A 50 22.66 -10.96 -0.68
C HIS A 50 23.89 -10.27 -0.06
N ILE A 51 24.12 -8.99 -0.37
CA ILE A 51 25.25 -8.21 0.19
C ILE A 51 24.80 -7.00 1.04
N ASP A 52 23.50 -6.69 1.02
CA ASP A 52 22.91 -5.60 1.79
C ASP A 52 23.06 -5.81 3.30
N TYR A 53 22.80 -7.03 3.78
CA TYR A 53 23.00 -7.39 5.18
C TYR A 53 24.49 -7.49 5.59
N CYS A 54 25.41 -7.44 4.63
CA CYS A 54 26.85 -7.34 4.86
C CYS A 54 27.36 -5.88 4.88
N GLY A 55 26.47 -4.90 4.70
CA GLY A 55 26.83 -3.47 4.73
C GLY A 55 27.36 -2.90 3.41
N TYR A 56 27.32 -3.66 2.32
CA TYR A 56 27.67 -3.15 0.99
C TYR A 56 26.48 -2.47 0.32
N SER A 57 26.80 -1.51 -0.56
CA SER A 57 25.80 -0.83 -1.39
C SER A 57 25.17 -1.77 -2.42
N VAL A 58 23.88 -1.54 -2.72
CA VAL A 58 23.09 -2.28 -3.72
C VAL A 58 22.42 -1.32 -4.70
N LEU A 59 21.97 -1.82 -5.86
CA LEU A 59 21.30 -0.99 -6.88
C LEU A 59 19.89 -1.52 -7.24
N PRO A 60 18.88 -1.31 -6.36
CA PRO A 60 17.50 -1.68 -6.64
C PRO A 60 16.71 -0.55 -7.32
N MET A 61 15.57 -0.93 -7.89
CA MET A 61 14.58 0.00 -8.44
C MET A 61 13.17 -0.44 -8.06
N ALA A 62 12.32 0.52 -7.68
CA ALA A 62 10.90 0.26 -7.44
C ALA A 62 10.19 -0.11 -8.75
N VAL A 63 9.30 -1.10 -8.69
CA VAL A 63 8.46 -1.49 -9.84
C VAL A 63 7.07 -0.85 -9.72
N GLU A 64 6.28 -0.90 -10.80
CA GLU A 64 4.92 -0.34 -10.81
C GLU A 64 3.96 -1.09 -9.89
N GLN A 65 4.14 -2.41 -9.75
CA GLN A 65 3.37 -3.27 -8.87
C GLN A 65 3.62 -2.90 -7.40
N ASP A 66 2.53 -2.91 -6.64
CA ASP A 66 2.50 -2.37 -5.29
C ASP A 66 1.43 -3.04 -4.42
N MET A 67 1.60 -2.88 -3.12
CA MET A 67 0.54 -3.12 -2.15
C MET A 67 -0.25 -1.83 -1.94
N LEU A 68 -1.57 -1.91 -2.10
CA LEU A 68 -2.49 -0.79 -1.93
C LEU A 68 -3.45 -1.12 -0.79
N ILE A 69 -3.53 -0.24 0.20
CA ILE A 69 -4.33 -0.43 1.41
C ILE A 69 -5.34 0.71 1.51
N ALA A 70 -6.61 0.37 1.76
CA ALA A 70 -7.67 1.30 2.12
C ALA A 70 -7.83 1.30 3.64
N VAL A 71 -7.93 2.48 4.26
CA VAL A 71 -7.86 2.62 5.71
C VAL A 71 -9.01 3.46 6.25
N GLU A 72 -9.61 3.00 7.34
CA GLU A 72 -10.54 3.75 8.17
C GLU A 72 -10.09 3.70 9.64
N PRO A 73 -9.73 4.85 10.24
CA PRO A 73 -9.44 4.92 11.66
C PRO A 73 -10.71 4.71 12.49
N VAL A 74 -10.66 3.78 13.44
CA VAL A 74 -11.71 3.54 14.43
C VAL A 74 -11.27 4.08 15.80
N LYS A 75 -12.24 4.38 16.68
CA LYS A 75 -11.95 4.84 18.06
C LYS A 75 -11.60 3.69 19.02
N THR A 76 -11.84 2.45 18.61
CA THR A 76 -11.55 1.26 19.42
C THR A 76 -10.07 0.88 19.30
N HIS A 77 -9.60 0.01 20.21
CA HIS A 77 -8.25 -0.57 20.15
C HIS A 77 -8.20 -1.87 19.34
N THR A 78 -9.10 -2.03 18.38
CA THR A 78 -9.20 -3.23 17.56
C THR A 78 -8.66 -2.96 16.17
N LEU A 79 -7.69 -3.77 15.74
CA LEU A 79 -7.22 -3.80 14.36
C LEU A 79 -7.99 -4.89 13.59
N GLN A 80 -8.67 -4.49 12.52
CA GLN A 80 -9.29 -5.43 11.59
C GLN A 80 -8.53 -5.38 10.27
N LEU A 81 -8.10 -6.55 9.78
CA LEU A 81 -7.42 -6.71 8.51
C LEU A 81 -8.29 -7.56 7.60
N ALA A 82 -8.27 -7.24 6.31
CA ALA A 82 -8.90 -8.04 5.27
C ALA A 82 -8.09 -7.91 3.98
N ASN A 83 -8.05 -8.99 3.19
CA ASN A 83 -7.44 -8.98 1.88
C ASN A 83 -8.50 -9.04 0.78
N THR A 84 -8.21 -8.43 -0.37
CA THR A 84 -9.03 -8.59 -1.58
C THR A 84 -8.85 -9.96 -2.24
N ASN A 85 -7.73 -10.64 -1.98
CA ASN A 85 -7.48 -11.99 -2.45
C ASN A 85 -8.07 -13.00 -1.44
N PRO A 86 -9.10 -13.78 -1.82
CA PRO A 86 -9.77 -14.70 -0.91
C PRO A 86 -8.89 -15.87 -0.45
N LEU A 87 -7.77 -16.14 -1.12
CA LEU A 87 -6.82 -17.18 -0.69
C LEU A 87 -6.06 -16.81 0.59
N TYR A 88 -6.04 -15.52 0.94
CA TYR A 88 -5.30 -14.99 2.09
C TYR A 88 -6.22 -14.09 2.92
N PRO A 89 -7.19 -14.66 3.66
CA PRO A 89 -8.25 -13.91 4.33
C PRO A 89 -7.76 -12.91 5.38
#